data_AF-A0A496VQ97-F1
#
_entry.id   AF-A0A496VQ97-F1
#
_cell.length_a   1.000
_cell.length_b   1.000
_cell.length_c   1.000
_cell.angle_alpha   90.00
_cell.angle_beta   90.00
_cell.angle_gamma   90.00
#
_symmetry.space_group_name_H-M   'P 1'
#
loop_
_entity.id
_entity.type
_entity.pdbx_description
1 polymer ?
#
loop_
_entity_poly.entity_id
_entity_poly.type
_entity_poly.pdbx_seq_one_letter_code
_entity_poly.pdbx_strand_id
1 'polypeptide(L)'
;MKEEHLTYNEQNWWSRNWTFILFIVILIFAIFSIFWVGYVYVKNARLTLPDELADLALLGDYVGGILGSILSFFSLILLLVTIIIQSQELKNSTYELKNVSNALQRQNFEGTFFQLLNLHHSLVNGLTIESGTKLIKGRSCFIHFFHALKYAYDEEIKKIEQTIAIRKSNNLSYADLSSILNNSQEIIRKTYKRFYVRGNQEKLEHYFRNLYQMILFVESHKIYISTQAKEDYLNIIRAQLSGFELVLIFYNGLYLVYERGEKEFYQAMEAYPLLKSLPKEYLLPNNNQKKKEHYELYPKNAINEPWNR
;
A
#
# COMPACT_ATOMS: atom_id res chain seq x y z
N MET A 1 -15.63 -15.12 -10.94
CA MET A 1 -15.40 -16.31 -10.10
C MET A 1 -16.22 -16.11 -8.85
N LYS A 2 -17.54 -16.32 -8.98
CA LYS A 2 -18.27 -17.54 -8.62
C LYS A 2 -18.36 -17.72 -7.10
N GLU A 3 -19.51 -17.27 -6.63
CA GLU A 3 -20.22 -17.54 -5.38
C GLU A 3 -20.19 -19.03 -5.00
N GLU A 4 -19.10 -19.51 -4.39
CA GLU A 4 -18.98 -20.93 -4.01
C GLU A 4 -18.59 -21.14 -2.53
N HIS A 5 -18.75 -20.12 -1.67
CA HIS A 5 -18.34 -20.20 -0.26
C HIS A 5 -19.45 -19.92 0.76
N LEU A 6 -20.71 -20.14 0.39
CA LEU A 6 -21.84 -20.06 1.33
C LEU A 6 -22.75 -21.29 1.23
N THR A 7 -22.17 -22.46 1.51
CA THR A 7 -22.93 -23.57 2.10
C THR A 7 -22.12 -24.07 3.29
N TYR A 8 -22.08 -23.26 4.36
CA TYR A 8 -21.77 -23.78 5.68
C TYR A 8 -22.91 -24.73 5.99
N ASN A 9 -22.62 -26.02 5.83
CA ASN A 9 -23.53 -27.13 6.01
C ASN A 9 -24.12 -27.01 7.43
N GLU A 10 -25.37 -26.56 7.56
CA GLU A 10 -26.20 -26.80 8.75
C GLU A 10 -26.53 -28.30 8.82
N GLN A 11 -25.48 -29.12 8.86
CA GLN A 11 -25.62 -30.53 9.09
C GLN A 11 -25.99 -30.67 10.57
N ASN A 12 -27.28 -30.93 10.82
CA ASN A 12 -27.84 -31.16 12.15
C ASN A 12 -26.85 -31.93 13.01
N TRP A 13 -26.43 -31.36 14.15
CA TRP A 13 -25.44 -31.92 15.07
C TRP A 13 -25.68 -33.42 15.34
N TRP A 14 -26.95 -33.82 15.42
CA TRP A 14 -27.43 -35.19 15.57
C TRP A 14 -27.03 -36.13 14.42
N SER A 15 -27.13 -35.68 13.16
CA SER A 15 -26.77 -36.48 11.99
C SER A 15 -25.25 -36.72 11.88
N ARG A 16 -24.45 -35.76 12.35
CA ARG A 16 -22.98 -35.86 12.34
C ARG A 16 -22.46 -36.77 13.47
N ASN A 17 -23.16 -36.80 14.60
CA ASN A 17 -22.68 -37.44 15.83
C ASN A 17 -23.44 -38.72 16.21
N TRP A 18 -24.40 -39.20 15.40
CA TRP A 18 -25.22 -40.37 15.72
C TRP A 18 -24.38 -41.63 16.01
N THR A 19 -23.31 -41.86 15.23
CA THR A 19 -22.44 -43.04 15.42
C THR A 19 -21.73 -43.03 16.77
N PHE A 20 -21.34 -41.85 17.26
CA PHE A 20 -20.74 -41.67 18.58
C PHE A 20 -21.77 -41.87 19.70
N ILE A 21 -23.00 -41.37 19.54
CA ILE A 21 -24.09 -41.57 20.50
C ILE A 21 -24.46 -43.05 20.59
N LEU A 22 -24.57 -43.74 19.45
CA LEU A 22 -24.88 -45.16 19.38
C LEU A 22 -23.79 -46.02 20.06
N PHE A 23 -22.52 -45.66 19.90
CA PHE A 23 -21.41 -46.30 20.61
C PHE A 23 -21.52 -46.12 22.13
N ILE A 24 -21.81 -44.91 22.63
CA ILE A 24 -22.01 -44.64 24.06
C ILE A 24 -23.18 -45.46 24.63
N VAL A 25 -24.30 -45.52 23.92
CA VAL A 25 -25.48 -46.29 24.34
C VAL A 25 -25.17 -47.78 24.44
N ILE A 26 -24.45 -48.34 23.47
CA ILE A 26 -24.01 -49.75 23.49
C ILE A 26 -23.08 -50.01 24.68
N LEU A 27 -22.17 -49.08 24.96
CA LEU A 27 -21.21 -49.20 26.07
C LEU A 27 -21.92 -49.17 27.44
N ILE A 28 -22.90 -48.27 27.61
CA ILE A 28 -23.74 -48.22 28.82
C ILE A 28 -24.56 -49.50 28.98
N PHE A 29 -25.14 -50.02 27.90
CA PHE A 29 -25.92 -51.25 27.93
C PHE A 29 -25.05 -52.47 28.24
N ALA A 30 -23.83 -52.54 27.71
CA ALA A 30 -22.87 -53.59 28.03
C ALA A 30 -22.49 -53.58 29.52
N ILE A 31 -22.22 -52.40 30.09
CA ILE A 31 -21.94 -52.24 31.53
C ILE A 31 -23.16 -52.70 32.35
N PHE A 32 -24.36 -52.24 32.00
CA PHE A 32 -25.60 -52.66 32.68
C PHE A 32 -25.83 -54.17 32.60
N SER A 33 -25.53 -54.79 31.46
CA SER A 33 -25.66 -56.23 31.27
C SER A 33 -24.67 -57.00 32.15
N ILE A 34 -23.44 -56.52 32.32
CA ILE A 34 -22.44 -57.14 33.21
C ILE A 34 -22.91 -57.07 34.66
N PHE A 35 -23.38 -55.90 35.12
CA PHE A 35 -23.94 -55.74 36.47
C PHE A 35 -25.18 -56.60 36.70
N TRP A 36 -26.05 -56.72 35.70
CA TRP A 36 -27.26 -57.55 35.77
C TRP A 36 -26.93 -59.04 35.90
N VAL A 37 -25.98 -59.54 35.10
CA VAL A 37 -25.51 -60.93 35.18
C VAL A 37 -24.86 -61.19 36.55
N GLY A 38 -24.03 -60.27 37.04
CA GLY A 38 -23.45 -60.37 38.38
C GLY A 38 -24.52 -60.42 39.48
N TYR A 39 -25.54 -59.57 39.40
CA TYR A 39 -26.67 -59.57 40.33
C TYR A 39 -27.46 -60.89 40.32
N VAL A 40 -27.77 -61.42 39.13
CA VAL A 40 -28.49 -62.70 38.99
C VAL A 40 -27.67 -63.87 39.54
N TYR A 41 -26.36 -63.87 39.30
CA TYR A 41 -25.45 -64.89 39.80
C TYR A 41 -25.39 -64.89 41.34
N VAL A 42 -25.21 -63.72 41.96
CA VAL A 42 -25.19 -63.55 43.43
C VAL A 42 -26.51 -63.90 44.09
N LYS A 43 -27.65 -63.65 43.42
CA LYS A 43 -28.97 -63.97 43.96
C LYS A 43 -29.34 -65.45 43.86
N ASN A 44 -28.89 -66.13 42.80
CA ASN A 44 -29.19 -67.55 42.56
C ASN A 44 -28.18 -68.50 43.24
N ALA A 45 -26.92 -68.09 43.38
CA ALA A 45 -25.94 -68.78 44.21
C ALA A 45 -26.14 -68.36 45.67
N ARG A 46 -26.71 -69.22 46.52
CA ARG A 46 -26.68 -69.01 47.98
C ARG A 46 -25.23 -69.04 48.42
N LEU A 47 -24.58 -67.86 48.54
CA LEU A 47 -23.15 -67.71 48.83
C LEU A 47 -22.73 -68.52 50.07
N THR A 48 -22.13 -69.68 49.83
CA THR A 48 -21.37 -70.44 50.83
C THR A 48 -20.12 -70.96 50.15
N LEU A 49 -19.02 -70.19 50.21
CA LEU A 49 -17.61 -70.62 50.36
C LEU A 49 -16.63 -69.56 49.77
N PRO A 50 -15.44 -69.36 50.37
CA PRO A 50 -14.41 -68.42 49.90
C PRO A 50 -13.86 -68.70 48.49
N ASP A 51 -13.90 -69.95 48.03
CA ASP A 51 -13.23 -70.38 46.78
C ASP A 51 -14.03 -69.98 45.52
N GLU A 52 -15.37 -70.05 45.53
CA GLU A 52 -16.21 -69.60 44.39
C GLU A 52 -16.17 -68.07 44.20
N LEU A 53 -15.98 -67.33 45.30
CA LEU A 53 -15.74 -65.89 45.28
C LEU A 53 -14.40 -65.54 44.65
N ALA A 54 -13.36 -66.36 44.85
CA ALA A 54 -12.05 -66.18 44.27
C ALA A 54 -12.07 -66.40 42.74
N ASP A 55 -12.78 -67.42 42.27
CA ASP A 55 -12.95 -67.68 40.83
C ASP A 55 -13.75 -66.56 40.13
N LEU A 56 -14.79 -66.01 40.80
CA LEU A 56 -15.55 -64.87 40.29
C LEU A 56 -14.70 -63.59 40.26
N ALA A 57 -13.82 -63.39 41.26
CA ALA A 57 -12.87 -62.28 41.27
C ALA A 57 -11.84 -62.40 40.12
N LEU A 58 -11.31 -63.59 39.87
CA LEU A 58 -10.40 -63.88 38.74
C LEU A 58 -11.06 -63.60 37.37
N LEU A 59 -12.34 -63.98 37.21
CA LEU A 59 -13.10 -63.67 36.00
C LEU A 59 -13.34 -62.17 35.86
N GLY A 60 -13.66 -61.49 36.97
CA GLY A 60 -13.81 -60.03 37.02
C GLY A 60 -12.53 -59.29 36.63
N ASP A 61 -11.38 -59.72 37.13
CA ASP A 61 -10.07 -59.15 36.79
C ASP A 61 -9.69 -59.39 35.32
N TYR A 62 -10.01 -60.56 34.77
CA TYR A 62 -9.79 -60.86 33.36
C TYR A 62 -10.66 -59.97 32.44
N VAL A 63 -11.96 -59.89 32.72
CA VAL A 63 -12.90 -59.04 31.97
C VAL A 63 -12.54 -57.56 32.13
N GLY A 64 -12.18 -57.14 33.34
CA GLY A 64 -11.71 -55.79 33.64
C GLY A 64 -10.43 -55.43 32.90
N GLY A 65 -9.47 -56.35 32.81
CA GLY A 65 -8.22 -56.17 32.05
C GLY A 65 -8.44 -56.06 30.54
N ILE A 66 -9.34 -56.87 29.98
CA ILE A 66 -9.72 -56.80 28.55
C ILE A 66 -10.45 -55.49 28.27
N LEU A 67 -11.47 -55.15 29.05
CA LEU A 67 -12.22 -53.90 28.87
C LEU A 67 -11.32 -52.67 29.06
N GLY A 68 -10.46 -52.67 30.09
CA GLY A 68 -9.50 -51.61 30.33
C GLY A 68 -8.53 -51.40 29.16
N SER A 69 -8.05 -52.50 28.57
CA SER A 69 -7.15 -52.46 27.41
C SER A 69 -7.87 -51.95 26.14
N ILE A 70 -9.11 -52.39 25.89
CA ILE A 70 -9.95 -51.91 24.78
C ILE A 70 -10.26 -50.42 24.95
N LEU A 71 -10.67 -49.99 26.13
CA LEU A 71 -10.96 -48.58 26.44
C LEU A 71 -9.71 -47.71 26.30
N SER A 72 -8.55 -48.20 26.72
CA SER A 72 -7.27 -47.49 26.55
C SER A 72 -6.90 -47.31 25.07
N PHE A 73 -7.14 -48.34 24.25
CA PHE A 73 -6.94 -48.26 22.80
C PHE A 73 -7.89 -47.25 22.13
N PHE A 74 -9.19 -47.26 22.50
CA PHE A 74 -10.14 -46.25 22.01
C PHE A 74 -9.80 -44.84 22.49
N SER A 75 -9.30 -44.69 23.72
CA SER A 75 -8.84 -43.41 24.26
C SER A 75 -7.66 -42.86 23.46
N LEU A 76 -6.71 -43.72 23.07
CA LEU A 76 -5.61 -43.36 22.18
C LEU A 76 -6.11 -42.93 20.80
N ILE A 77 -7.05 -43.68 20.21
CA ILE A 77 -7.66 -43.32 18.92
C ILE A 77 -8.37 -41.96 19.01
N LEU A 78 -9.17 -41.74 20.05
CA LEU A 78 -9.90 -40.50 20.27
C LEU A 78 -8.93 -39.32 20.42
N LEU A 79 -7.83 -39.51 21.14
CA LEU A 79 -6.76 -38.51 21.28
C LEU A 79 -6.10 -38.21 19.92
N LEU A 80 -5.77 -39.23 19.13
CA LEU A 80 -5.20 -39.04 17.79
C LEU A 80 -6.15 -38.27 16.87
N VAL A 81 -7.43 -38.62 16.87
CA VAL A 81 -8.47 -37.89 16.12
C VAL A 81 -8.55 -36.43 16.58
N THR A 82 -8.51 -36.20 17.89
CA THR A 82 -8.52 -34.84 18.46
C THR A 82 -7.31 -34.02 17.99
N ILE A 83 -6.11 -34.60 18.01
CA ILE A 83 -4.88 -33.93 17.54
C ILE A 83 -4.98 -33.59 16.05
N ILE A 84 -5.52 -34.48 15.23
CA ILE A 84 -5.71 -34.24 13.79
C ILE A 84 -6.67 -33.07 13.57
N ILE A 85 -7.80 -33.03 14.29
CA ILE A 85 -8.76 -31.93 14.20
C ILE A 85 -8.12 -30.61 14.63
N GLN A 86 -7.43 -30.58 15.77
CA GLN A 86 -6.73 -29.39 16.27
C GLN A 86 -5.67 -28.89 15.28
N SER A 87 -4.91 -29.80 14.67
CA SER A 87 -3.91 -29.45 13.64
C SER A 87 -4.56 -28.78 12.43
N GLN A 88 -5.73 -29.28 12.00
CA GLN A 88 -6.49 -28.69 10.91
C GLN A 88 -7.06 -27.31 11.27
N GLU A 89 -7.59 -27.14 12.48
CA GLU A 89 -8.08 -25.84 12.98
C GLU A 89 -6.95 -24.81 13.06
N LEU A 90 -5.76 -25.18 13.54
CA LEU A 90 -4.58 -24.32 13.56
C LEU A 90 -4.17 -23.89 12.15
N LYS A 91 -4.22 -24.81 11.18
CA LYS A 91 -3.94 -24.49 9.78
C LYS A 91 -4.95 -23.51 9.19
N ASN A 92 -6.23 -23.67 9.50
CA ASN A 92 -7.27 -22.73 9.07
C ASN A 92 -7.08 -21.36 9.75
N SER A 93 -6.82 -21.33 11.05
CA SER A 93 -6.59 -20.11 11.81
C SER A 93 -5.36 -19.34 11.31
N THR A 94 -4.25 -20.01 11.03
CA THR A 94 -3.05 -19.38 10.47
C THR A 94 -3.30 -18.77 9.09
N TYR A 95 -4.14 -19.41 8.26
CA TYR A 95 -4.56 -18.86 6.99
C TYR A 95 -5.42 -17.60 7.16
N GLU A 96 -6.40 -17.61 8.07
CA GLU A 96 -7.24 -16.45 8.38
C GLU A 96 -6.42 -15.29 8.97
N LEU A 97 -5.46 -15.57 9.86
CA LEU A 97 -4.56 -14.57 10.42
C LEU A 97 -3.69 -13.92 9.33
N LYS A 98 -3.27 -14.67 8.31
CA LYS A 98 -2.58 -14.12 7.13
C LYS A 98 -3.52 -13.20 6.33
N ASN A 99 -4.76 -13.64 6.14
CA ASN A 99 -5.95 -12.86 5.79
C ASN A 99 -5.97 -11.45 6.38
N VAL A 100 -6.13 -11.44 7.71
CA VAL A 100 -6.28 -10.25 8.53
C VAL A 100 -5.02 -9.40 8.53
N SER A 101 -3.83 -10.02 8.61
CA SER A 101 -2.55 -9.31 8.59
C SER A 101 -2.38 -8.50 7.30
N ASN A 102 -2.66 -9.10 6.14
CA ASN A 102 -2.59 -8.40 4.86
C ASN A 102 -3.60 -7.23 4.79
N ALA A 103 -4.83 -7.43 5.29
CA ALA A 103 -5.85 -6.39 5.34
C ALA A 103 -5.43 -5.22 6.27
N LEU A 104 -4.84 -5.52 7.44
CA LEU A 104 -4.32 -4.52 8.37
C LEU A 104 -3.15 -3.73 7.78
N GLN A 105 -2.23 -4.39 7.07
CA GLN A 105 -1.14 -3.70 6.39
C GLN A 105 -1.67 -2.72 5.34
N ARG A 106 -2.69 -3.13 4.58
CA ARG A 106 -3.37 -2.24 3.63
C ARG A 106 -4.06 -1.06 4.34
N GLN A 107 -4.75 -1.32 5.45
CA GLN A 107 -5.39 -0.26 6.25
C GLN A 107 -4.36 0.72 6.82
N ASN A 108 -3.23 0.24 7.33
CA ASN A 108 -2.14 1.07 7.84
C ASN A 108 -1.52 1.93 6.73
N PHE A 109 -1.34 1.34 5.55
CA PHE A 109 -0.90 2.07 4.36
C PHE A 109 -1.90 3.19 4.01
N GLU A 110 -3.19 2.86 3.89
CA GLU A 110 -4.24 3.82 3.54
C GLU A 110 -4.30 4.95 4.58
N GLY A 111 -4.26 4.61 5.87
CA GLY A 111 -4.21 5.58 6.96
C GLY A 111 -3.01 6.52 6.84
N THR A 112 -1.81 5.99 6.61
CA THR A 112 -0.59 6.79 6.45
C THR A 112 -0.64 7.64 5.18
N PHE A 113 -1.14 7.09 4.07
CA PHE A 113 -1.33 7.81 2.81
C PHE A 113 -2.22 9.03 3.00
N PHE A 114 -3.39 8.87 3.60
CA PHE A 114 -4.31 9.99 3.81
C PHE A 114 -3.79 10.98 4.86
N GLN A 115 -3.02 10.54 5.86
CA GLN A 115 -2.30 11.45 6.75
C GLN A 115 -1.27 12.30 6.00
N LEU A 116 -0.49 11.70 5.10
CA LEU A 116 0.46 12.44 4.26
C LEU A 116 -0.26 13.41 3.30
N LEU A 117 -1.42 13.02 2.76
CA LEU A 117 -2.25 13.88 1.92
C LEU A 117 -2.81 15.08 2.71
N ASN A 118 -3.25 14.86 3.94
CA ASN A 118 -3.72 15.93 4.82
C ASN A 118 -2.58 16.86 5.24
N LEU A 119 -1.38 16.31 5.48
CA LEU A 119 -0.17 17.10 5.72
C LEU A 119 0.14 17.96 4.50
N HIS A 120 0.01 17.43 3.28
CA HIS A 120 0.19 18.18 2.05
C HIS A 120 -0.77 19.37 1.95
N HIS A 121 -2.07 19.15 2.21
CA HIS A 121 -3.06 20.22 2.26
C HIS A 121 -2.73 21.26 3.34
N SER A 122 -2.25 20.82 4.50
CA SER A 122 -1.85 21.73 5.59
C SER A 122 -0.64 22.59 5.22
N LEU A 123 0.36 22.00 4.53
CA LEU A 123 1.50 22.75 3.99
C LEU A 123 1.04 23.79 2.97
N VAL A 124 0.17 23.39 2.03
CA VAL A 124 -0.41 24.31 1.03
C VAL A 124 -1.16 25.44 1.72
N ASN A 125 -2.02 25.14 2.68
CA ASN A 125 -2.83 26.14 3.39
C ASN A 125 -1.99 27.06 4.29
N GLY A 126 -0.84 26.55 4.79
CA GLY A 126 0.13 27.32 5.57
C GLY A 126 0.98 28.29 4.74
N LEU A 127 0.98 28.18 3.41
CA LEU A 127 1.72 29.10 2.55
C LEU A 127 1.18 30.52 2.67
N THR A 128 2.09 31.47 2.89
CA THR A 128 1.77 32.90 2.96
C THR A 128 2.78 33.73 2.16
N ILE A 129 2.28 34.74 1.45
CA ILE A 129 3.08 35.71 0.71
C ILE A 129 2.55 37.10 1.03
N GLU A 130 3.44 37.98 1.47
CA GLU A 130 3.16 39.40 1.65
C GLU A 130 3.42 40.12 0.33
N SER A 131 2.39 40.76 -0.22
CA SER A 131 2.49 41.57 -1.44
C SER A 131 1.96 42.97 -1.13
N GLY A 132 2.86 43.86 -0.72
CA GLY A 132 2.50 45.18 -0.22
C GLY A 132 1.65 45.08 1.05
N THR A 133 0.42 45.59 1.00
CA THR A 133 -0.55 45.52 2.13
C THR A 133 -1.42 44.25 2.11
N LYS A 134 -1.33 43.43 1.06
CA LYS A 134 -2.18 42.25 0.90
C LYS A 134 -1.43 40.98 1.29
N LEU A 135 -2.01 40.22 2.21
CA LEU A 135 -1.55 38.88 2.57
C LEU A 135 -2.25 37.85 1.69
N ILE A 136 -1.48 37.20 0.81
CA ILE A 136 -1.95 36.08 -0.01
C ILE A 136 -1.71 34.80 0.79
N LYS A 137 -2.70 33.91 0.85
CA LYS A 137 -2.63 32.66 1.62
C LYS A 137 -2.98 31.46 0.76
N GLY A 138 -2.51 30.30 1.21
CA GLY A 138 -2.92 29.02 0.68
C GLY A 138 -2.54 28.84 -0.78
N ARG A 139 -3.45 28.21 -1.52
CA ARG A 139 -3.26 27.85 -2.92
C ARG A 139 -3.07 29.04 -3.87
N SER A 140 -3.58 30.22 -3.52
CA SER A 140 -3.40 31.43 -4.32
C SER A 140 -1.93 31.89 -4.39
N CYS A 141 -1.08 31.45 -3.44
CA CYS A 141 0.36 31.72 -3.46
C CYS A 141 1.03 31.15 -4.72
N PHE A 142 0.54 30.04 -5.28
CA PHE A 142 1.12 29.44 -6.49
C PHE A 142 0.97 30.30 -7.73
N ILE A 143 -0.06 31.14 -7.81
CA ILE A 143 -0.21 32.14 -8.88
C ILE A 143 0.93 33.16 -8.80
N HIS A 144 1.24 33.62 -7.58
CA HIS A 144 2.33 34.56 -7.35
C HIS A 144 3.68 33.92 -7.64
N PHE A 145 3.92 32.68 -7.21
CA PHE A 145 5.14 31.94 -7.54
C PHE A 145 5.30 31.77 -9.05
N PHE A 146 4.22 31.44 -9.77
CA PHE A 146 4.24 31.36 -11.22
C PHE A 146 4.61 32.70 -11.88
N HIS A 147 4.04 33.81 -11.43
CA HIS A 147 4.41 35.14 -11.93
C HIS A 147 5.86 35.51 -11.62
N ALA A 148 6.36 35.16 -10.43
CA ALA A 148 7.76 35.36 -10.06
C ALA A 148 8.71 34.53 -10.93
N LEU A 149 8.35 33.28 -11.24
CA LEU A 149 9.11 32.43 -12.16
C LEU A 149 9.14 33.02 -13.58
N LYS A 150 7.99 33.46 -14.09
CA LYS A 150 7.88 34.13 -15.39
C LYS A 150 8.72 35.40 -15.45
N TYR A 151 8.65 36.23 -14.41
CA TYR A 151 9.46 37.45 -14.32
C TYR A 151 10.97 37.13 -14.33
N ALA A 152 11.40 36.10 -13.58
CA ALA A 152 12.79 35.66 -13.60
C ALA A 152 13.23 35.19 -15.00
N TYR A 153 12.36 34.48 -15.73
CA TYR A 153 12.62 34.04 -17.09
C TYR A 153 12.80 35.23 -18.05
N ASP A 154 11.86 36.18 -18.02
CA ASP A 154 11.90 37.36 -18.88
C ASP A 154 13.15 38.22 -18.61
N GLU A 155 13.60 38.31 -17.36
CA GLU A 155 14.88 38.95 -17.02
C GLU A 155 16.09 38.21 -17.60
N GLU A 156 16.12 36.87 -17.58
CA GLU A 156 17.23 36.11 -18.17
C GLU A 156 17.28 36.29 -19.69
N ILE A 157 16.13 36.26 -20.36
CA ILE A 157 16.06 36.49 -21.81
C ILE A 157 16.58 37.89 -22.17
N LYS A 158 16.14 38.92 -21.46
CA LYS A 158 16.62 40.30 -21.68
C LYS A 158 18.14 40.42 -21.53
N LYS A 159 18.74 39.75 -20.53
CA LYS A 159 20.20 39.74 -20.33
C LYS A 159 20.93 39.05 -21.48
N ILE A 160 20.39 37.95 -21.99
CA ILE A 160 20.93 37.24 -23.15
C ILE A 160 20.86 38.14 -24.39
N GLU A 161 19.71 38.75 -24.66
CA GLU A 161 19.52 39.67 -25.79
C GLU A 161 20.48 40.87 -25.73
N GLN A 162 20.70 41.46 -24.55
CA GLN A 162 21.68 42.53 -24.36
C GLN A 162 23.11 42.06 -24.63
N THR A 163 23.49 40.89 -24.13
CA THR A 163 24.81 40.31 -24.36
C THR A 163 25.04 40.05 -25.86
N ILE A 164 24.00 39.59 -26.54
CA ILE A 164 23.96 39.36 -27.99
C ILE A 164 24.14 40.67 -28.76
N ALA A 165 23.42 41.73 -28.39
CA ALA A 165 23.53 43.04 -29.03
C ALA A 165 24.96 43.59 -28.92
N ILE A 166 25.60 43.47 -27.76
CA ILE A 166 27.00 43.89 -27.53
C ILE A 166 27.96 43.05 -28.40
N ARG A 167 27.80 41.73 -28.43
CA ARG A 167 28.70 40.84 -29.20
C ARG A 167 28.55 41.00 -30.71
N LYS A 168 27.34 41.30 -31.19
CA LYS A 168 27.08 41.61 -32.60
C LYS A 168 27.80 42.90 -33.02
N SER A 169 27.88 43.89 -32.14
CA SER A 169 28.66 45.12 -32.37
C SER A 169 30.18 44.85 -32.47
N ASN A 170 30.66 43.72 -31.95
CA ASN A 170 32.08 43.34 -31.92
C ASN A 170 32.48 42.33 -33.01
N ASN A 171 31.68 42.17 -34.09
CA ASN A 171 31.94 41.28 -35.23
C ASN A 171 32.14 39.79 -34.88
N LEU A 172 31.49 39.25 -33.82
CA LEU A 172 31.46 37.80 -33.58
C LEU A 172 30.48 37.07 -34.52
N SER A 173 30.82 35.81 -34.85
CA SER A 173 30.06 34.91 -35.73
C SER A 173 28.63 34.66 -35.24
N TYR A 174 27.64 34.76 -36.14
CA TYR A 174 26.21 34.51 -35.85
C TYR A 174 25.95 33.10 -35.27
N ALA A 175 26.80 32.13 -35.63
CA ALA A 175 26.71 30.75 -35.14
C ALA A 175 26.83 30.66 -33.60
N ASP A 176 27.76 31.41 -32.99
CA ASP A 176 28.00 31.41 -31.55
C ASP A 176 26.88 32.12 -30.75
N LEU A 177 26.16 33.04 -31.38
CA LEU A 177 25.01 33.71 -30.75
C LEU A 177 23.76 32.83 -30.74
N SER A 178 23.56 32.04 -31.80
CA SER A 178 22.43 31.12 -31.90
C SER A 178 22.52 29.97 -30.89
N SER A 179 23.73 29.46 -30.61
CA SER A 179 23.93 28.38 -29.64
C SER A 179 23.59 28.79 -28.19
N ILE A 180 23.79 30.07 -27.83
CA ILE A 180 23.45 30.62 -26.52
C ILE A 180 21.93 30.72 -26.34
N LEU A 181 21.21 31.19 -27.37
CA LEU A 181 19.75 31.29 -27.39
C LEU A 181 19.07 29.91 -27.40
N ASN A 182 19.74 28.91 -27.97
CA ASN A 182 19.22 27.55 -28.11
C ASN A 182 19.55 26.66 -26.90
N ASN A 183 20.34 27.13 -25.93
CA ASN A 183 20.62 26.38 -24.70
C ASN A 183 19.50 26.55 -23.67
N SER A 184 18.34 25.93 -23.96
CA SER A 184 17.15 25.95 -23.11
C SER A 184 17.42 25.46 -21.69
N GLN A 185 18.28 24.44 -21.53
CA GLN A 185 18.63 23.87 -20.23
C GLN A 185 19.30 24.92 -19.32
N GLU A 186 20.29 25.64 -19.85
CA GLU A 186 21.00 26.68 -19.10
C GLU A 186 20.10 27.87 -18.75
N ILE A 187 19.19 28.24 -19.66
CA ILE A 187 18.19 29.29 -19.41
C ILE A 187 17.26 28.88 -18.28
N ILE A 188 16.73 27.65 -18.31
CA ILE A 188 15.85 27.10 -17.26
C ILE A 188 16.58 27.06 -15.93
N ARG A 189 17.82 26.54 -15.92
CA ARG A 189 18.64 26.42 -14.72
C ARG A 189 18.86 27.79 -14.05
N LYS A 190 19.30 28.80 -14.81
CA LYS A 190 19.51 30.16 -14.31
C LYS A 190 18.21 30.83 -13.85
N THR A 191 17.15 30.70 -14.65
CA THR A 191 15.82 31.22 -14.34
C THR A 191 15.32 30.68 -13.01
N TYR A 192 15.29 29.35 -12.88
CA TYR A 192 14.75 28.70 -11.69
C TYR A 192 15.62 28.97 -10.47
N LYS A 193 16.96 28.96 -10.61
CA LYS A 193 17.87 29.34 -9.53
C LYS A 193 17.56 30.74 -8.99
N ARG A 194 17.38 31.71 -9.88
CA ARG A 194 17.03 33.09 -9.49
C ARG A 194 15.67 33.15 -8.82
N PHE A 195 14.67 32.50 -9.39
CA PHE A 195 13.33 32.40 -8.81
C PHE A 195 13.36 31.80 -7.40
N TYR A 196 14.08 30.70 -7.23
CA TYR A 196 14.13 29.93 -5.99
C TYR A 196 14.85 30.71 -4.88
N VAL A 197 16.03 31.28 -5.18
CA VAL A 197 16.86 32.00 -4.19
C VAL A 197 16.27 33.35 -3.77
N ARG A 198 15.40 33.98 -4.59
CA ARG A 198 14.72 35.25 -4.25
C ARG A 198 13.56 35.08 -3.24
N GLY A 199 13.76 34.28 -2.19
CA GLY A 199 12.82 34.12 -1.07
C GLY A 199 11.66 33.16 -1.31
N ASN A 200 11.67 32.39 -2.40
CA ASN A 200 10.65 31.35 -2.66
C ASN A 200 11.08 29.96 -2.18
N GLN A 201 12.39 29.75 -1.98
CA GLN A 201 12.98 28.46 -1.59
C GLN A 201 12.32 27.87 -0.35
N GLU A 202 12.35 28.57 0.79
CA GLU A 202 11.89 28.04 2.08
C GLU A 202 10.44 27.54 2.00
N LYS A 203 9.58 28.30 1.33
CA LYS A 203 8.15 28.00 1.18
C LYS A 203 7.90 26.79 0.26
N LEU A 204 8.64 26.70 -0.85
CA LEU A 204 8.45 25.66 -1.85
C LEU A 204 9.20 24.36 -1.54
N GLU A 205 10.29 24.43 -0.79
CA GLU A 205 11.12 23.26 -0.47
C GLU A 205 10.34 22.20 0.32
N HIS A 206 9.62 22.64 1.35
CA HIS A 206 8.77 21.75 2.14
C HIS A 206 7.64 21.13 1.32
N TYR A 207 7.02 21.93 0.44
CA TYR A 207 5.97 21.47 -0.45
C TYR A 207 6.46 20.38 -1.41
N PHE A 208 7.55 20.62 -2.15
CA PHE A 208 8.08 19.65 -3.10
C PHE A 208 8.60 18.39 -2.42
N ARG A 209 9.28 18.53 -1.27
CA ARG A 209 9.77 17.38 -0.51
C ARG A 209 8.61 16.50 -0.05
N ASN A 210 7.55 17.09 0.49
CA ASN A 210 6.39 16.32 0.93
C ASN A 210 5.68 15.62 -0.25
N LEU A 211 5.50 16.31 -1.38
CA LEU A 211 4.93 15.71 -2.60
C LEU A 211 5.77 14.50 -3.07
N TYR A 212 7.09 14.66 -3.10
CA TYR A 212 7.98 13.56 -3.48
C TYR A 212 7.90 12.39 -2.49
N GLN A 213 7.85 12.65 -1.19
CA GLN A 213 7.69 11.59 -0.19
C GLN A 213 6.36 10.84 -0.33
N MET A 214 5.27 11.51 -0.69
CA MET A 214 4.00 10.83 -0.99
C MET A 214 4.13 9.87 -2.17
N ILE A 215 4.81 10.30 -3.24
CA ILE A 215 5.02 9.46 -4.43
C ILE A 215 5.88 8.23 -4.08
N LEU A 216 6.99 8.43 -3.37
CA LEU A 216 7.85 7.35 -2.89
C LEU A 216 7.14 6.39 -1.93
N PHE A 217 6.25 6.92 -1.08
CA PHE A 217 5.46 6.12 -0.16
C PHE A 217 4.56 5.12 -0.91
N VAL A 218 3.88 5.58 -1.97
CA VAL A 218 3.06 4.71 -2.82
C VAL A 218 3.92 3.68 -3.59
N GLU A 219 5.11 4.09 -4.05
CA GLU A 219 6.01 3.17 -4.75
C GLU A 219 6.53 2.05 -3.84
N SER A 220 7.05 2.40 -2.67
CA SER A 220 7.83 1.50 -1.80
C SER A 220 7.04 0.28 -1.31
N HIS A 221 5.71 0.36 -1.24
CA HIS A 221 4.85 -0.71 -0.72
C HIS A 221 4.38 -1.70 -1.82
N LYS A 222 5.32 -2.38 -2.49
CA LYS A 222 5.05 -3.38 -3.56
C LYS A 222 4.38 -4.68 -3.08
N ILE A 223 4.49 -5.02 -1.81
CA ILE A 223 4.07 -6.34 -1.29
C ILE A 223 2.56 -6.42 -1.05
N TYR A 224 1.92 -5.31 -0.67
CA TYR A 224 0.53 -5.31 -0.18
C TYR A 224 -0.47 -4.62 -1.12
N ILE A 225 0.02 -4.01 -2.20
CA ILE A 225 -0.78 -3.18 -3.10
C ILE A 225 -0.51 -3.62 -4.53
N SER A 226 -1.59 -3.98 -5.24
CA SER A 226 -1.51 -4.29 -6.67
C SER A 226 -1.02 -3.08 -7.46
N THR A 227 -0.45 -3.32 -8.65
CA THR A 227 -0.02 -2.23 -9.55
C THR A 227 -1.18 -1.26 -9.83
N GLN A 228 -2.40 -1.77 -10.05
CA GLN A 228 -3.58 -0.94 -10.30
C GLN A 228 -3.89 0.00 -9.13
N ALA A 229 -3.88 -0.51 -7.90
CA ALA A 229 -4.19 0.31 -6.74
C ALA A 229 -3.14 1.42 -6.52
N LYS A 230 -1.87 1.20 -6.90
CA LYS A 230 -0.85 2.27 -6.87
C LYS A 230 -1.19 3.41 -7.82
N GLU A 231 -1.64 3.07 -9.02
CA GLU A 231 -2.09 4.09 -9.98
C GLU A 231 -3.25 4.89 -9.42
N ASP A 232 -4.20 4.24 -8.75
CA ASP A 232 -5.33 4.92 -8.13
C ASP A 232 -4.86 5.94 -7.08
N TYR A 233 -3.91 5.57 -6.20
CA TYR A 233 -3.34 6.49 -5.21
C TYR A 233 -2.55 7.64 -5.84
N LEU A 234 -1.77 7.37 -6.89
CA LEU A 234 -1.04 8.42 -7.62
C LEU A 234 -1.99 9.36 -8.38
N ASN A 235 -3.08 8.83 -8.92
CA ASN A 235 -4.15 9.62 -9.51
C ASN A 235 -4.83 10.52 -8.48
N ILE A 236 -5.04 10.03 -7.24
CA ILE A 236 -5.54 10.85 -6.13
C ILE A 236 -4.57 12.00 -5.84
N ILE A 237 -3.27 11.74 -5.71
CA ILE A 237 -2.25 12.79 -5.52
C ILE A 237 -2.32 13.81 -6.66
N ARG A 238 -2.31 13.35 -7.92
CA ARG A 238 -2.34 14.22 -9.10
C ARG A 238 -3.59 15.09 -9.13
N ALA A 239 -4.76 14.54 -8.78
CA ALA A 239 -6.01 15.29 -8.73
C ALA A 239 -5.98 16.43 -7.70
N GLN A 240 -5.10 16.35 -6.70
CA GLN A 240 -4.91 17.45 -5.74
C GLN A 240 -4.07 18.61 -6.29
N LEU A 241 -3.41 18.48 -7.44
CA LEU A 241 -2.48 19.48 -7.99
C LEU A 241 -3.17 20.41 -8.99
N SER A 242 -2.85 21.71 -8.92
CA SER A 242 -3.42 22.73 -9.79
C SER A 242 -2.50 22.96 -10.98
N GLY A 243 -3.01 23.62 -12.01
CA GLY A 243 -2.23 23.98 -13.18
C GLY A 243 -0.93 24.73 -12.83
N PHE A 244 -0.99 25.71 -11.92
CA PHE A 244 0.20 26.46 -11.51
C PHE A 244 1.20 25.60 -10.71
N GLU A 245 0.71 24.71 -9.85
CA GLU A 245 1.56 23.76 -9.13
C GLU A 245 2.26 22.80 -10.09
N LEU A 246 1.54 22.24 -11.07
CA LEU A 246 2.12 21.34 -12.07
C LEU A 246 3.24 22.01 -12.88
N VAL A 247 3.07 23.29 -13.24
CA VAL A 247 4.11 24.06 -13.93
C VAL A 247 5.33 24.27 -13.04
N LEU A 248 5.13 24.59 -11.76
CA LEU A 248 6.23 24.76 -10.81
C LEU A 248 6.96 23.43 -10.56
N ILE A 249 6.22 22.32 -10.44
CA ILE A 249 6.76 20.95 -10.32
C ILE A 249 7.60 20.61 -11.55
N PHE A 250 7.09 20.90 -12.76
CA PHE A 250 7.78 20.68 -14.02
C PHE A 250 9.14 21.38 -14.05
N TYR A 251 9.18 22.69 -13.75
CA TYR A 251 10.45 23.43 -13.76
C TYR A 251 11.36 23.07 -12.58
N ASN A 252 10.80 22.68 -11.43
CA ASN A 252 11.58 22.19 -10.31
C ASN A 252 12.33 20.91 -10.67
N GLY A 253 11.68 19.94 -11.30
CA GLY A 253 12.32 18.70 -11.73
C GLY A 253 13.46 18.92 -12.71
N LEU A 254 13.25 19.77 -13.73
CA LEU A 254 14.32 20.15 -14.66
C LEU A 254 15.49 20.83 -13.95
N TYR A 255 15.20 21.74 -13.02
CA TYR A 255 16.23 22.42 -12.25
C TYR A 255 17.07 21.46 -11.42
N LEU A 256 16.45 20.48 -10.75
CA LEU A 256 17.18 19.47 -9.97
C LEU A 256 18.13 18.65 -10.86
N VAL A 257 17.68 18.26 -12.05
CA VAL A 257 18.52 17.55 -13.03
C VAL A 257 19.67 18.43 -13.50
N TYR A 258 19.41 19.69 -13.88
CA TYR A 258 20.41 20.56 -14.52
C TYR A 258 21.39 21.20 -13.53
N GLU A 259 20.99 21.47 -12.29
CA GLU A 259 21.87 22.07 -11.27
C GLU A 259 22.58 21.00 -10.44
N ARG A 260 21.86 19.94 -10.04
CA ARG A 260 22.35 18.98 -9.04
C ARG A 260 22.63 17.59 -9.59
N GLY A 261 22.15 17.27 -10.79
CA GLY A 261 22.23 15.94 -11.36
C GLY A 261 21.27 14.92 -10.70
N GLU A 262 20.36 15.37 -9.84
CA GLU A 262 19.34 14.56 -9.18
C GLU A 262 18.24 14.19 -10.19
N LYS A 263 18.09 12.90 -10.48
CA LYS A 263 17.16 12.39 -11.51
C LYS A 263 15.96 11.67 -10.93
N GLU A 264 15.95 11.40 -9.64
CA GLU A 264 14.97 10.54 -8.98
C GLU A 264 13.56 11.15 -9.07
N PHE A 265 13.43 12.46 -8.77
CA PHE A 265 12.15 13.15 -8.89
C PHE A 265 11.70 13.25 -10.35
N TYR A 266 12.64 13.47 -11.27
CA TYR A 266 12.38 13.48 -12.71
C TYR A 266 11.85 12.12 -13.21
N GLN A 267 12.50 11.02 -12.82
CA GLN A 267 12.10 9.66 -13.14
C GLN A 267 10.76 9.29 -12.52
N ALA A 268 10.50 9.74 -11.28
CA ALA A 268 9.21 9.54 -10.63
C ALA A 268 8.07 10.25 -11.38
N MET A 269 8.30 11.47 -11.87
CA MET A 269 7.31 12.18 -12.69
C MET A 269 7.03 11.49 -14.02
N GLU A 270 8.03 10.83 -14.61
CA GLU A 270 7.89 10.03 -15.82
C GLU A 270 7.12 8.72 -15.59
N ALA A 271 7.45 8.00 -14.52
CA ALA A 271 6.85 6.70 -14.22
C ALA A 271 5.35 6.79 -13.87
N TYR A 272 4.89 7.95 -13.35
CA TYR A 272 3.59 8.08 -12.71
C TYR A 272 2.69 9.17 -13.32
N PRO A 273 2.68 9.28 -14.66
CA PRO A 273 2.46 10.50 -15.46
C PRO A 273 1.82 11.65 -14.68
N LEU A 274 2.62 12.24 -13.78
CA LEU A 274 2.16 13.28 -12.86
C LEU A 274 1.80 14.54 -13.63
N LEU A 275 2.49 14.74 -14.76
CA LEU A 275 2.35 15.88 -15.66
C LEU A 275 1.31 15.66 -16.76
N LYS A 276 0.51 14.57 -16.73
CA LYS A 276 -0.54 14.29 -17.74
C LYS A 276 -1.50 15.48 -17.95
N SER A 277 -1.81 16.19 -16.88
CA SER A 277 -2.74 17.34 -16.89
C SER A 277 -2.02 18.69 -16.88
N LEU A 278 -0.75 18.74 -17.30
CA LEU A 278 0.05 19.96 -17.32
C LEU A 278 -0.57 20.99 -18.31
N PRO A 279 -0.97 22.19 -17.84
CA PRO A 279 -1.48 23.25 -18.71
C PRO A 279 -0.36 23.83 -19.57
N LYS A 280 -0.31 23.42 -20.83
CA LYS A 280 0.75 23.79 -21.79
C LYS A 280 0.79 25.30 -22.02
N GLU A 281 -0.36 25.97 -21.87
CA GLU A 281 -0.51 27.42 -21.96
C GLU A 281 0.34 28.18 -20.94
N TYR A 282 0.65 27.58 -19.79
CA TYR A 282 1.45 28.19 -18.73
C TYR A 282 2.95 27.87 -18.82
N LEU A 283 3.38 27.03 -19.77
CA LEU A 283 4.80 26.81 -20.01
C LEU A 283 5.47 28.07 -20.57
N LEU A 284 6.66 28.34 -20.09
CA LEU A 284 7.56 29.40 -20.55
C LEU A 284 8.41 28.91 -21.72
N PRO A 285 8.71 29.75 -22.72
CA PRO A 285 8.25 31.14 -22.91
C PRO A 285 6.87 31.24 -23.56
N ASN A 286 6.27 32.44 -23.60
CA ASN A 286 4.93 32.63 -24.18
C ASN A 286 4.86 32.49 -25.72
N ASN A 287 5.99 32.24 -26.39
CA ASN A 287 6.06 31.99 -27.82
C ASN A 287 5.76 30.50 -28.11
N ASN A 288 4.72 30.25 -28.92
CA ASN A 288 4.23 28.91 -29.27
C ASN A 288 5.31 27.96 -29.79
N GLN A 289 6.35 28.46 -30.46
CA GLN A 289 7.43 27.62 -31.01
C GLN A 289 8.37 27.10 -29.92
N LYS A 290 8.72 27.96 -28.94
CA LYS A 290 9.59 27.60 -27.81
C LYS A 290 8.85 26.89 -26.64
N LYS A 291 7.52 27.02 -26.54
CA LYS A 291 6.72 26.17 -25.62
C LYS A 291 6.84 24.68 -25.94
N LYS A 292 6.86 24.35 -27.24
CA LYS A 292 7.06 22.96 -27.70
C LYS A 292 8.45 22.45 -27.30
N GLU A 293 9.48 23.29 -27.41
CA GLU A 293 10.85 22.93 -27.01
C GLU A 293 10.96 22.60 -25.52
N HIS A 294 10.36 23.41 -24.64
CA HIS A 294 10.36 23.11 -23.21
C HIS A 294 9.57 21.84 -22.90
N TYR A 295 8.39 21.68 -23.52
CA TYR A 295 7.56 20.49 -23.36
C TYR A 295 8.30 19.19 -23.72
N GLU A 296 9.17 19.22 -24.72
CA GLU A 296 9.98 18.09 -25.17
C GLU A 296 11.16 17.75 -24.24
N LEU A 297 11.45 18.58 -23.22
CA LEU A 297 12.50 18.31 -22.23
C LEU A 297 12.14 17.18 -21.26
N TYR A 298 10.86 16.80 -21.19
CA TYR A 298 10.43 15.58 -20.53
C TYR A 298 10.06 14.53 -21.58
N PRO A 299 10.35 13.23 -21.34
CA PRO A 299 9.91 12.14 -22.19
C PRO A 299 8.39 12.16 -22.32
N LYS A 300 7.90 11.78 -23.52
CA LYS A 300 6.47 11.81 -23.86
C LYS A 300 5.61 11.06 -22.84
N ASN A 301 6.14 10.02 -22.23
CA ASN A 301 5.53 9.17 -21.20
C ASN A 301 5.09 9.98 -19.97
N ALA A 302 5.83 11.02 -19.58
CA ALA A 302 5.53 11.84 -18.42
C ALA A 302 4.29 12.74 -18.64
N ILE A 303 3.96 13.07 -19.90
CA ILE A 303 3.00 14.12 -20.24
C ILE A 303 1.81 13.64 -21.11
N ASN A 304 2.00 12.63 -21.97
CA ASN A 304 0.96 12.09 -22.85
C ASN A 304 0.77 10.59 -22.57
N GLU A 305 -0.11 10.30 -21.62
CA GLU A 305 -0.63 8.97 -21.24
C GLU A 305 0.39 7.90 -20.75
N PRO A 306 0.04 7.18 -19.67
CA PRO A 306 0.71 5.95 -19.31
C PRO A 306 0.20 4.81 -20.20
N TRP A 307 1.05 3.81 -20.44
CA TRP A 307 0.76 2.53 -21.10
C TRP A 307 0.69 2.55 -22.63
N ASN A 308 1.85 2.43 -23.26
CA ASN A 308 1.99 1.30 -24.16
C ASN A 308 2.29 0.07 -23.29
N ARG A 309 1.30 -0.81 -23.16
CA ARG A 309 1.56 -2.24 -22.98
C ARG A 309 2.25 -2.76 -24.25
#